data_AF-A0A4Y4DRZ7-F1
#
_entry.id   AF-A0A4Y4DRZ7-F1
#
_cell.length_a   1.000
_cell.length_b   1.000
_cell.length_c   1.000
_cell.angle_alpha   90.00
_cell.angle_beta   90.00
_cell.angle_gamma   90.00
#
_symmetry.space_group_name_H-M   'P 1'
#
loop_
_entity.id
_entity.type
_entity.pdbx_description
1 polymer ?
#
loop_
_entity_poly.entity_id
_entity_poly.type
_entity_poly.pdbx_seq_one_letter_code
_entity_poly.pdbx_strand_id
1 'polypeptide(L)'
;MEETLAQQRAMYGSTLAERFGAMMEHYDLSQRSLASVLGISAPMLSQLISGRRIKIGNPAVYGRLLMLEGRVQEPDLQQVLEQVSQADPVTATHSVSGPRSAAVDYLRQLADARQLREAGRQAGESAPALAALLLEAAGD
;
A
#
# COMPACT_ATOMS: atom_id res chain seq x y z
N MET A 1 -11.10 -9.58 -18.78
CA MET A 1 -10.48 -8.27 -18.52
C MET A 1 -11.30 -7.49 -17.50
N GLU A 2 -12.62 -7.38 -17.68
CA GLU A 2 -13.53 -6.77 -16.69
C GLU A 2 -13.45 -7.43 -15.31
N GLU A 3 -13.38 -8.76 -15.24
CA GLU A 3 -13.22 -9.50 -13.98
C GLU A 3 -11.91 -9.14 -13.24
N THR A 4 -10.80 -8.99 -13.96
CA THR A 4 -9.51 -8.56 -13.38
C THR A 4 -9.62 -7.16 -12.77
N LEU A 5 -10.24 -6.22 -13.49
CA LEU A 5 -10.39 -4.84 -13.02
C LEU A 5 -11.35 -4.77 -11.82
N ALA A 6 -12.40 -5.60 -11.80
CA ALA A 6 -13.27 -5.73 -10.63
C ALA A 6 -12.50 -6.26 -9.41
N GLN A 7 -11.65 -7.27 -9.58
CA GLN A 7 -10.79 -7.78 -8.51
C GLN A 7 -9.75 -6.73 -8.04
N GLN A 8 -9.19 -5.94 -8.96
CA GLN A 8 -8.31 -4.83 -8.58
C GLN A 8 -9.06 -3.80 -7.73
N ARG A 9 -10.28 -3.39 -8.13
CA ARG A 9 -11.11 -2.47 -7.34
C ARG A 9 -11.43 -3.04 -5.95
N ALA A 10 -11.77 -4.32 -5.88
CA ALA A 10 -12.03 -4.98 -4.60
C ALA A 10 -10.80 -5.02 -3.68
N MET A 11 -9.59 -5.16 -4.23
CA MET A 11 -8.34 -5.22 -3.44
C MET A 11 -7.75 -3.85 -3.11
N TYR A 12 -7.85 -2.89 -4.02
CA TYR A 12 -7.10 -1.63 -3.98
C TYR A 12 -7.98 -0.39 -3.92
N GLY A 13 -9.31 -0.54 -3.89
CA GLY A 13 -10.30 0.54 -3.89
C GLY A 13 -10.57 1.15 -5.27
N SER A 14 -9.61 1.08 -6.19
CA SER A 14 -9.70 1.51 -7.59
C SER A 14 -8.85 0.61 -8.47
N THR A 15 -8.91 0.80 -9.79
CA THR A 15 -8.01 0.06 -10.69
C THR A 15 -6.58 0.58 -10.54
N LEU A 16 -5.62 -0.31 -10.77
CA LEU A 16 -4.21 0.10 -10.76
C LEU A 16 -3.91 1.06 -11.91
N ALA A 17 -4.63 0.97 -13.03
CA ALA A 17 -4.52 1.91 -14.14
C ALA A 17 -4.88 3.35 -13.72
N GLU A 18 -5.99 3.54 -13.00
CA GLU A 18 -6.41 4.85 -12.49
C GLU A 18 -5.36 5.43 -11.53
N ARG A 19 -4.87 4.62 -10.58
CA ARG A 19 -3.89 5.06 -9.57
C ARG A 19 -2.54 5.41 -10.20
N PHE A 20 -2.00 4.54 -11.05
CA PHE A 20 -0.74 4.83 -11.75
C PHE A 20 -0.86 6.01 -12.70
N GLY A 21 -2.02 6.16 -13.37
CA GLY A 21 -2.32 7.31 -14.23
C GLY A 21 -2.22 8.63 -13.45
N ALA A 22 -2.90 8.72 -12.31
CA ALA A 22 -2.86 9.90 -11.45
C ALA A 22 -1.43 10.25 -11.00
N MET A 23 -0.62 9.25 -10.65
CA MET A 23 0.78 9.49 -10.26
C MET A 23 1.66 9.91 -11.44
N MET A 24 1.45 9.35 -12.64
CA MET A 24 2.17 9.78 -13.84
C MET A 24 1.85 11.22 -14.21
N GLU A 25 0.58 11.62 -14.13
CA GLU A 25 0.13 12.98 -14.41
C GLU A 25 0.67 13.97 -13.38
N HIS A 26 0.52 13.65 -12.09
CA HIS A 26 0.90 14.55 -11.00
C HIS A 26 2.42 14.80 -10.91
N TYR A 27 3.22 13.77 -11.14
CA TYR A 27 4.69 13.86 -11.05
C TYR A 27 5.38 14.06 -12.42
N ASP A 28 4.60 14.26 -13.50
CA ASP A 28 5.09 14.36 -14.89
C ASP A 28 6.03 13.19 -15.28
N LEU A 29 5.58 11.96 -15.02
CA LEU A 29 6.37 10.75 -15.24
C LEU A 29 5.89 9.96 -16.45
N SER A 30 6.87 9.44 -17.21
CA SER A 30 6.60 8.33 -18.11
C SER A 30 6.28 7.05 -17.32
N GLN A 31 5.58 6.11 -17.95
CA GLN A 31 5.36 4.77 -17.39
C GLN A 31 6.68 4.08 -17.00
N ARG A 32 7.75 4.28 -17.77
CA ARG A 32 9.07 3.70 -17.45
C ARG A 32 9.68 4.33 -16.20
N SER A 33 9.55 5.65 -16.05
CA SER A 33 10.04 6.39 -14.89
C SER A 33 9.29 5.98 -13.63
N LEU A 34 7.95 5.87 -13.70
CA LEU A 34 7.13 5.38 -12.59
C LEU A 34 7.51 3.94 -12.20
N ALA A 35 7.73 3.05 -13.18
CA ALA A 35 8.17 1.69 -12.91
C ALA A 35 9.51 1.65 -12.15
N SER A 36 10.45 2.52 -12.53
CA SER A 36 11.74 2.69 -11.83
C SER A 36 11.56 3.15 -10.38
N VAL A 37 10.74 4.17 -10.14
CA VAL A 37 10.47 4.69 -8.78
C VAL A 37 9.80 3.65 -7.90
N LEU A 38 8.85 2.88 -8.45
CA LEU A 38 8.16 1.82 -7.72
C LEU A 38 9.02 0.56 -7.51
N GLY A 39 10.13 0.42 -8.26
CA GLY A 39 11.01 -0.75 -8.21
C GLY A 39 10.43 -1.98 -8.92
N ILE A 40 9.70 -1.79 -10.02
CA ILE A 40 9.19 -2.86 -10.88
C ILE A 40 9.64 -2.71 -12.33
N SER A 41 9.58 -3.80 -13.10
CA SER A 41 9.88 -3.73 -14.52
C SER A 41 8.75 -3.03 -15.29
N ALA A 42 9.10 -2.29 -16.35
CA ALA A 42 8.11 -1.65 -17.23
C ALA A 42 7.08 -2.65 -17.82
N PRO A 43 7.45 -3.89 -18.23
CA PRO A 43 6.48 -4.91 -18.64
C PRO A 43 5.50 -5.29 -17.52
N MET A 44 5.97 -5.41 -16.27
CA MET A 44 5.09 -5.71 -15.13
C MET A 44 4.09 -4.58 -14.89
N LEU A 45 4.54 -3.31 -14.94
CA LEU A 45 3.65 -2.16 -14.83
C LEU A 45 2.60 -2.16 -15.96
N SER A 46 3.01 -2.45 -17.20
CA SER A 46 2.10 -2.55 -18.35
C SER A 46 1.05 -3.65 -18.19
N GLN A 47 1.43 -4.81 -17.65
CA GLN A 47 0.49 -5.90 -17.35
C GLN A 47 -0.55 -5.52 -16.28
N LEU A 48 -0.15 -4.75 -15.28
CA LEU A 48 -1.07 -4.27 -14.22
C LEU A 48 -2.05 -3.23 -14.78
N ILE A 49 -1.55 -2.26 -15.56
CA ILE A 49 -2.36 -1.22 -16.22
C ILE A 49 -3.36 -1.85 -17.20
N SER A 50 -2.93 -2.81 -18.02
CA SER A 50 -3.80 -3.47 -19.01
C SER A 50 -4.75 -4.52 -18.41
N GLY A 51 -4.78 -4.70 -17.08
CA GLY A 51 -5.63 -5.69 -16.43
C GLY A 51 -5.30 -7.14 -16.80
N ARG A 52 -4.08 -7.41 -17.29
CA ARG A 52 -3.56 -8.78 -17.49
C ARG A 52 -3.04 -9.38 -16.20
N ARG A 53 -2.70 -8.54 -15.22
CA ARG A 53 -2.27 -8.95 -13.89
C ARG A 53 -3.12 -8.27 -12.81
N ILE A 54 -3.63 -9.05 -11.87
CA ILE A 54 -4.50 -8.57 -10.79
C ILE A 54 -3.66 -7.96 -9.66
N LYS A 55 -2.63 -8.70 -9.19
CA LYS A 55 -1.93 -8.40 -7.92
C LYS A 55 -0.53 -7.84 -8.12
N ILE A 56 -0.15 -6.91 -7.25
CA ILE A 56 1.24 -6.54 -6.99
C ILE A 56 1.85 -7.61 -6.07
N GLY A 57 2.82 -8.38 -6.58
CA GLY A 57 3.39 -9.51 -5.84
C GLY A 57 4.34 -9.12 -4.70
N ASN A 58 5.01 -7.97 -4.82
CA ASN A 58 5.91 -7.47 -3.79
C ASN A 58 5.21 -6.35 -3.01
N PRO A 59 4.93 -6.51 -1.69
CA PRO A 59 4.25 -5.50 -0.89
C PRO A 59 5.01 -4.17 -0.83
N ALA A 60 6.34 -4.20 -0.96
CA ALA A 60 7.21 -3.03 -1.05
C ALA A 60 6.78 -2.04 -2.15
N VAL A 61 6.36 -2.58 -3.30
CA VAL A 61 5.93 -1.80 -4.47
C VAL A 61 4.63 -1.05 -4.16
N TYR A 62 3.70 -1.70 -3.47
CA TYR A 62 2.46 -1.06 -3.07
C TYR A 62 2.70 0.00 -1.99
N GLY A 63 3.62 -0.26 -1.04
CA GLY A 63 4.07 0.74 -0.07
C GLY A 63 4.59 2.01 -0.74
N ARG A 64 5.46 1.87 -1.76
CA ARG A 64 5.97 3.02 -2.53
C ARG A 64 4.86 3.78 -3.28
N LEU A 65 3.86 3.07 -3.82
CA LEU A 65 2.69 3.73 -4.43
C LEU A 65 1.93 4.59 -3.40
N LEU A 66 1.65 4.04 -2.22
CA LEU A 66 0.97 4.77 -1.15
C LEU A 66 1.80 5.98 -0.67
N MET A 67 3.13 5.85 -0.63
CA MET A 67 4.02 6.97 -0.29
C MET A 67 3.95 8.09 -1.33
N LEU A 68 3.85 7.79 -2.62
CA LEU A 68 3.64 8.82 -3.65
C LEU A 68 2.28 9.48 -3.47
N GLU A 69 1.21 8.69 -3.35
CA GLU A 69 -0.16 9.21 -3.22
C GLU A 69 -0.32 10.12 -1.99
N GLY A 70 0.30 9.78 -0.86
CA GLY A 70 0.26 10.58 0.36
C GLY A 70 1.05 11.89 0.30
N ARG A 71 1.91 12.08 -0.70
CA ARG A 71 2.88 13.18 -0.79
C ARG A 71 2.69 14.06 -2.02
N VAL A 72 1.53 13.97 -2.66
CA VAL A 72 1.18 14.80 -3.83
C VAL A 72 1.12 16.30 -3.51
N GLN A 73 0.89 16.68 -2.26
CA GLN A 73 0.81 18.10 -1.85
C GLN A 73 2.18 18.70 -1.48
N GLU A 74 3.25 17.92 -1.53
CA GLU A 74 4.58 18.40 -1.17
C GLU A 74 5.16 19.28 -2.29
N PRO A 75 5.82 20.40 -1.94
CA PRO A 75 6.29 21.36 -2.94
C PRO A 75 7.47 20.83 -3.77
N ASP A 76 8.30 19.95 -3.20
CA ASP A 76 9.45 19.36 -3.88
C ASP A 76 9.16 17.94 -4.35
N LEU A 77 8.51 17.85 -5.51
CA LEU A 77 8.11 16.58 -6.11
C LEU A 77 9.32 15.70 -6.46
N GLN A 78 10.47 16.29 -6.85
CA GLN A 78 11.67 15.51 -7.19
C GLN A 78 12.27 14.84 -5.96
N GLN A 79 12.33 15.58 -4.84
CA GLN A 79 12.77 15.00 -3.57
C GLN A 79 11.84 13.87 -3.10
N VAL A 80 10.52 13.99 -3.32
CA VAL A 80 9.57 12.90 -3.03
C VAL A 80 9.91 11.65 -3.85
N LEU A 81 10.12 11.80 -5.16
CA LEU A 81 10.45 10.67 -6.04
C LEU A 81 11.76 9.98 -5.64
N GLU A 82 12.79 10.75 -5.31
CA GLU A 82 14.07 10.22 -4.83
C GLU A 82 13.87 9.45 -3.52
N GLN A 83 13.21 10.05 -2.53
CA GLN A 83 12.93 9.40 -1.25
C GLN A 83 12.08 8.13 -1.38
N VAL A 84 11.10 8.09 -2.28
CA VAL A 84 10.30 6.88 -2.54
C VAL A 84 11.13 5.80 -3.23
N SER A 85 11.99 6.17 -4.18
CA SER A 85 12.85 5.21 -4.87
C SER A 85 13.90 4.58 -3.93
N GLN A 86 14.42 5.38 -2.99
CA GLN A 86 15.39 4.97 -1.99
C GLN A 86 14.75 4.37 -0.73
N ALA A 87 13.43 4.55 -0.57
CA ALA A 87 12.68 3.89 0.49
C ALA A 87 12.84 2.39 0.26
N ASP A 88 13.66 1.78 1.10
CA ASP A 88 13.83 0.34 1.18
C ASP A 88 12.68 -0.19 2.04
N PRO A 89 11.65 -0.82 1.48
CA PRO A 89 10.46 -1.09 2.27
C PRO A 89 10.75 -2.22 3.26
N VAL A 90 11.88 -2.93 3.13
CA VAL A 90 12.27 -4.03 4.01
C VAL A 90 13.79 -4.34 3.91
N THR A 91 14.66 -3.72 4.72
CA THR A 91 15.85 -4.44 5.23
C THR A 91 15.37 -5.49 6.24
N ALA A 92 14.74 -6.53 5.73
CA ALA A 92 14.43 -7.76 6.45
C ALA A 92 14.10 -8.85 5.42
N THR A 93 15.16 -9.38 4.82
CA THR A 93 15.32 -10.82 4.61
C THR A 93 15.36 -11.58 5.95
N HIS A 94 14.44 -11.26 6.87
CA HIS A 94 14.14 -12.06 8.04
C HIS A 94 12.72 -12.60 7.89
N SER A 95 12.67 -13.78 7.29
CA SER A 95 11.92 -14.91 7.81
C SER A 95 10.61 -14.59 8.53
N VAL A 96 9.49 -14.78 7.83
CA VAL A 96 8.29 -15.46 8.34
C VAL A 96 7.77 -15.06 9.74
N SER A 97 7.73 -13.77 10.06
CA SER A 97 6.78 -13.20 11.02
C SER A 97 6.23 -11.92 10.42
N GLY A 98 5.04 -12.01 9.82
CA GLY A 98 4.59 -11.13 8.73
C GLY A 98 4.22 -9.68 9.12
N PRO A 99 3.76 -8.87 8.14
CA PRO A 99 3.35 -7.44 8.26
C PRO A 99 2.43 -7.07 9.42
N ARG A 100 1.87 -8.09 10.08
CA ARG A 100 0.90 -8.02 11.17
C ARG A 100 1.55 -7.58 12.49
N SER A 101 2.75 -8.05 12.82
CA SER A 101 3.43 -7.65 14.07
C SER A 101 3.81 -6.17 14.06
N ALA A 102 4.38 -5.69 12.96
CA ALA A 102 4.68 -4.28 12.75
C ALA A 102 3.43 -3.39 12.84
N ALA A 103 2.30 -3.85 12.29
CA ALA A 103 1.03 -3.13 12.41
C ALA A 103 0.52 -3.09 13.87
N VAL A 104 0.62 -4.20 14.60
CA VAL A 104 0.27 -4.27 16.03
C VAL A 104 1.13 -3.31 16.87
N ASP A 105 2.43 -3.29 16.64
CA ASP A 105 3.34 -2.41 17.38
C ASP A 105 3.06 -0.93 17.08
N TYR A 106 2.77 -0.58 15.83
CA TYR A 106 2.37 0.78 15.47
C TYR A 106 1.03 1.20 16.10
N LEU A 107 0.04 0.31 16.12
CA LEU A 107 -1.26 0.59 16.75
C LEU A 107 -1.12 0.87 18.25
N ARG A 108 -0.25 0.13 18.95
CA ARG A 108 0.06 0.36 20.38
C ARG A 108 0.71 1.72 20.66
N GLN A 109 1.38 2.32 19.68
CA GLN A 109 1.96 3.66 19.80
C GLN A 109 0.91 4.76 19.59
N LEU A 110 -0.10 4.50 18.76
CA LEU A 110 -1.13 5.50 18.40
C LEU A 110 -2.25 5.63 19.44
N ALA A 111 -2.60 4.55 20.11
CA ALA A 111 -3.73 4.52 21.02
C ALA A 111 -3.50 3.56 22.20
N ASP A 112 -4.16 3.83 23.32
CA ASP A 112 -4.10 2.95 24.47
C ASP A 112 -4.95 1.67 24.26
N ALA A 113 -4.70 0.66 25.10
CA ALA A 113 -5.40 -0.63 24.99
C ALA A 113 -6.93 -0.51 25.15
N ARG A 114 -7.44 0.50 25.86
CA ARG A 114 -8.89 0.70 26.03
C ARG A 114 -9.51 1.20 24.73
N GLN A 115 -8.89 2.19 24.10
CA GLN A 115 -9.30 2.75 22.81
C GLN A 115 -9.26 1.69 21.71
N LEU A 116 -8.20 0.87 21.67
CA LEU A 116 -8.04 -0.20 20.69
C LEU A 116 -9.12 -1.29 20.83
N ARG A 117 -9.46 -1.71 22.07
CA ARG A 117 -10.57 -2.66 22.28
C ARG A 117 -11.92 -2.11 21.82
N GLU A 118 -12.20 -0.86 22.15
CA GLU A 118 -13.48 -0.25 21.79
C GLU A 118 -13.63 -0.14 20.27
N ALA A 119 -12.57 0.31 19.58
CA ALA A 119 -12.53 0.33 18.11
C ALA A 119 -12.66 -1.09 17.51
N GLY A 120 -12.00 -2.09 18.11
CA GLY A 120 -12.10 -3.48 17.69
C GLY A 120 -13.54 -4.03 17.77
N ARG A 121 -14.25 -3.75 18.87
CA ARG A 121 -15.66 -4.14 19.02
C ARG A 121 -16.58 -3.44 18.03
N GLN A 122 -16.36 -2.16 17.78
CA GLN A 122 -17.14 -1.39 16.80
C GLN A 122 -16.91 -1.88 15.37
N ALA A 123 -15.69 -2.30 15.03
CA ALA A 123 -15.37 -2.89 13.74
C ALA A 123 -15.99 -4.28 13.53
N GLY A 124 -16.10 -5.07 14.61
CA GLY A 124 -16.66 -6.42 14.73
C GLY A 124 -17.12 -7.09 13.43
N GLU A 125 -18.40 -6.94 13.10
CA GLU A 125 -19.02 -7.62 11.95
C GLU A 125 -18.73 -6.95 10.60
N SER A 126 -18.49 -5.64 10.60
CA SER A 126 -18.24 -4.87 9.37
C SER A 126 -16.82 -5.07 8.83
N ALA A 127 -15.85 -5.39 9.69
CA ALA A 127 -14.46 -5.60 9.33
C ALA A 127 -13.77 -6.60 10.29
N PRO A 128 -14.09 -7.91 10.22
CA PRO A 128 -13.63 -8.90 11.20
C PRO A 128 -12.11 -9.05 11.27
N ALA A 129 -11.41 -8.92 10.14
CA ALA A 129 -9.94 -8.97 10.10
C ALA A 129 -9.28 -7.77 10.79
N LEU A 130 -9.90 -6.58 10.68
CA LEU A 130 -9.44 -5.36 11.35
C LEU A 130 -9.76 -5.42 12.84
N ALA A 131 -10.96 -5.88 13.20
CA ALA A 131 -11.36 -6.10 14.59
C ALA A 131 -10.36 -7.02 15.32
N ALA A 132 -10.00 -8.15 14.71
CA ALA A 132 -9.02 -9.07 15.27
C ALA A 132 -7.63 -8.42 15.46
N LEU A 133 -7.19 -7.57 14.52
CA LEU A 133 -5.90 -6.87 14.63
C LEU A 133 -5.90 -5.83 15.77
N LEU A 134 -7.01 -5.10 15.94
CA LEU A 134 -7.16 -4.10 17.00
C LEU A 134 -7.20 -4.74 18.40
N LEU A 135 -7.89 -5.89 18.53
CA LEU A 135 -7.94 -6.65 19.78
C LEU A 135 -6.56 -7.23 20.14
N GLU A 136 -5.85 -7.80 19.15
CA GLU A 136 -4.47 -8.28 19.33
C GLU A 136 -3.52 -7.14 19.77
N ALA A 137 -3.68 -5.95 19.20
CA ALA A 137 -2.93 -4.78 19.62
C ALA A 137 -3.25 -4.34 21.06
N ALA A 138 -4.50 -4.52 21.50
CA ALA A 138 -4.91 -4.26 22.88
C ALA A 138 -4.48 -5.34 23.89
N GLY A 139 -3.93 -6.46 23.41
CA GLY A 139 -3.45 -7.58 24.22
C GLY A 139 -4.51 -8.65 24.53
N ASP A 140 -5.58 -8.73 23.76
CA ASP A 140 -6.61 -9.79 23.82
C ASP A 140 -6.34 -10.91 22.80
#